data_AF-A0A545SB97-F1
#
_entry.id   AF-A0A545SB97-F1
#
_cell.length_a   1.000
_cell.length_b   1.000
_cell.length_c   1.000
_cell.angle_alpha   90.00
_cell.angle_beta   90.00
_cell.angle_gamma   90.00
#
_symmetry.space_group_name_H-M   'P 1'
#
loop_
_entity.id
_entity.type
_entity.pdbx_description
1 polymer ?
#
loop_
_entity_poly.entity_id
_entity_poly.type
_entity_poly.pdbx_seq_one_letter_code
_entity_poly.pdbx_strand_id
1 'polypeptide(L)'
;NYANLVLANLYQLKPYSKTLSTYDFDGNDITITLPKDTMPNRMSEHFFNIAKRAKNREKNLYIEQENLDSKIAFYENIQHTIKEAQDSYEIEFLAPKRSVATKKKAKLKEGELFWIDDYKVLIGRNQKENIAILKMAKANDIWMHIRDIPSSHLIIMTDKQNLPDELMQKVAKLCVDFSIKNAGNYEVDYTKRKFVKIQEGANVQYDKYKTIVIKKG
;
A
#
# COMPACT_ATOMS: atom_id res chain seq x y z
N ASN A 1 -15.52 7.99 27.77
CA ASN A 1 -16.50 8.04 28.87
C ASN A 1 -16.58 6.74 29.67
N TYR A 2 -16.76 5.57 29.05
CA TYR A 2 -16.88 4.29 29.80
C TYR A 2 -15.66 3.96 30.68
N ALA A 3 -14.44 4.24 30.23
CA ALA A 3 -13.24 4.00 31.02
C ALA A 3 -13.24 4.76 32.37
N ASN A 4 -13.69 6.02 32.36
CA ASN A 4 -13.79 6.85 33.56
C ASN A 4 -14.92 6.36 34.48
N LEU A 5 -16.08 5.98 33.91
CA LEU A 5 -17.21 5.44 34.67
C LEU A 5 -16.85 4.10 35.35
N VAL A 6 -16.14 3.23 34.64
CA VAL A 6 -15.62 1.97 35.18
C VAL A 6 -14.58 2.23 36.27
N LEU A 7 -13.68 3.20 36.09
CA LEU A 7 -12.68 3.59 37.07
C LEU A 7 -13.32 4.11 38.37
N ALA A 8 -14.34 4.96 38.26
CA ALA A 8 -15.06 5.54 39.39
C ALA A 8 -15.89 4.49 40.17
N ASN A 9 -16.35 3.43 39.48
CA ASN A 9 -17.21 2.40 40.07
C ASN A 9 -16.50 1.04 40.23
N LEU A 10 -15.16 1.02 40.32
CA LEU A 10 -14.39 -0.22 40.48
C LEU A 10 -14.84 -1.06 41.69
N TYR A 11 -15.28 -0.38 42.77
CA TYR A 11 -15.78 -1.03 43.99
C TYR A 11 -17.06 -1.86 43.77
N GLN A 12 -17.83 -1.58 42.71
CA GLN A 12 -19.06 -2.32 42.38
C GLN A 12 -18.78 -3.57 41.53
N LEU A 13 -17.58 -3.71 40.97
CA LEU A 13 -17.22 -4.79 40.05
C LEU A 13 -16.84 -6.07 40.80
N LYS A 14 -17.73 -7.07 40.76
CA LYS A 14 -17.40 -8.43 41.22
C LYS A 14 -16.60 -9.20 40.16
N PRO A 15 -15.79 -10.19 40.55
CA PRO A 15 -15.17 -11.12 39.60
C PRO A 15 -16.22 -11.72 38.66
N TYR A 16 -15.90 -11.83 37.37
CA TYR A 16 -16.78 -12.39 36.32
C TYR A 16 -18.09 -11.63 36.04
N SER A 17 -18.23 -10.38 36.54
CA SER A 17 -19.37 -9.53 36.19
C SER A 17 -19.41 -9.28 34.68
N LYS A 18 -20.59 -9.47 34.07
CA LYS A 18 -20.80 -9.27 32.62
C LYS A 18 -21.20 -7.83 32.29
N THR A 19 -21.74 -7.11 33.26
CA THR A 19 -22.27 -5.76 33.11
C THR A 19 -21.97 -4.93 34.36
N LEU A 20 -21.86 -3.62 34.16
CA LEU A 20 -21.83 -2.61 35.22
C LEU A 20 -22.99 -1.64 34.97
N SER A 21 -23.94 -1.57 35.89
CA SER A 21 -25.01 -0.57 35.86
C SER A 21 -24.63 0.59 36.78
N THR A 22 -24.56 1.80 36.24
CA THR A 22 -24.13 3.02 36.94
C THR A 22 -24.83 4.23 36.31
N TYR A 23 -24.45 5.44 36.72
CA TYR A 23 -24.92 6.69 36.11
C TYR A 23 -23.84 7.28 35.21
N ASP A 24 -24.23 7.89 34.10
CA ASP A 24 -23.32 8.68 33.27
C ASP A 24 -22.98 10.04 33.93
N PHE A 25 -22.17 10.86 33.25
CA PHE A 25 -21.76 12.18 33.78
C PHE A 25 -22.90 13.20 33.81
N ASP A 26 -24.00 12.93 33.10
CA ASP A 26 -25.19 13.78 33.04
C ASP A 26 -26.29 13.27 34.00
N GLY A 27 -26.03 12.18 34.72
CA GLY A 27 -26.93 11.60 35.72
C GLY A 27 -27.92 10.57 35.19
N ASN A 28 -27.81 10.13 33.92
CA ASN A 28 -28.70 9.11 33.36
C ASN A 28 -28.21 7.70 33.66
N ASP A 29 -29.14 6.76 33.84
CA ASP A 29 -28.82 5.34 33.98
C ASP A 29 -28.11 4.79 32.73
N ILE A 30 -26.95 4.15 32.94
CA ILE A 30 -26.19 3.51 31.89
C ILE A 30 -25.73 2.12 32.32
N THR A 31 -25.85 1.16 31.39
CA THR A 31 -25.35 -0.20 31.59
C THR A 31 -24.21 -0.49 30.62
N ILE A 32 -23.01 -0.72 31.16
CA ILE A 32 -21.77 -0.97 30.41
C ILE A 32 -21.52 -2.49 30.36
N THR A 33 -21.42 -3.06 29.16
CA THR A 33 -21.03 -4.47 28.97
C THR A 33 -19.53 -4.63 29.21
N LEU A 34 -19.15 -5.60 30.06
CA LEU A 34 -17.77 -5.86 30.45
C LEU A 34 -17.19 -7.05 29.68
N PRO A 35 -15.94 -6.95 29.16
CA PRO A 35 -15.24 -8.08 28.56
C PRO A 35 -15.01 -9.23 29.56
N LYS A 36 -15.25 -10.46 29.10
CA LYS A 36 -15.18 -11.68 29.94
C LYS A 36 -13.76 -12.04 30.38
N ASP A 37 -12.76 -11.65 29.60
CA ASP A 37 -11.35 -12.06 29.78
C ASP A 37 -10.48 -10.99 30.47
N THR A 38 -11.11 -10.01 31.15
CA THR A 38 -10.38 -8.90 31.80
C THR A 38 -10.65 -8.89 33.31
N MET A 39 -9.57 -8.82 34.09
CA MET A 39 -9.66 -8.70 35.54
C MET A 39 -10.33 -7.38 35.95
N PRO A 40 -11.15 -7.34 37.01
CA PRO A 40 -11.87 -6.13 37.43
C PRO A 40 -10.96 -4.90 37.60
N ASN A 41 -9.77 -5.07 38.17
CA ASN A 41 -8.80 -3.98 38.37
C ASN A 41 -8.16 -3.45 37.07
N ARG A 42 -8.20 -4.22 35.97
CA ARG A 42 -7.71 -3.82 34.64
C ARG A 42 -8.85 -3.41 33.69
N MET A 43 -10.08 -3.41 34.19
CA MET A 43 -11.26 -3.15 33.37
C MET A 43 -11.27 -1.72 32.82
N SER A 44 -10.92 -0.73 33.64
CA SER A 44 -10.79 0.67 33.21
C SER A 44 -9.68 0.82 32.16
N GLU A 45 -8.53 0.18 32.37
CA GLU A 45 -7.40 0.17 31.43
C GLU A 45 -7.78 -0.41 30.07
N HIS A 46 -8.58 -1.49 30.04
CA HIS A 46 -9.11 -2.06 28.81
C HIS A 46 -9.91 -1.03 27.99
N PHE A 47 -10.86 -0.33 28.62
CA PHE A 47 -11.65 0.70 27.94
C PHE A 47 -10.81 1.92 27.54
N PHE A 48 -9.82 2.33 28.35
CA PHE A 48 -8.85 3.37 27.95
C PHE A 48 -8.05 2.96 26.73
N ASN A 49 -7.61 1.70 26.66
CA ASN A 49 -6.88 1.16 25.52
C ASN A 49 -7.76 1.12 24.25
N ILE A 50 -9.04 0.75 24.35
CA ILE A 50 -9.98 0.85 23.23
C ILE A 50 -10.12 2.29 22.77
N ALA A 51 -10.38 3.23 23.69
CA ALA A 51 -10.54 4.64 23.35
C ALA A 51 -9.27 5.23 22.70
N LYS A 52 -8.09 4.88 23.24
CA LYS A 52 -6.79 5.28 22.68
C LYS A 52 -6.58 4.71 21.27
N ARG A 53 -6.92 3.44 21.04
CA ARG A 53 -6.88 2.81 19.70
C ARG A 53 -7.84 3.48 18.73
N ALA A 54 -9.07 3.78 19.16
CA ALA A 54 -10.07 4.46 18.33
C ALA A 54 -9.61 5.87 17.93
N LYS A 55 -9.12 6.67 18.89
CA LYS A 55 -8.55 8.00 18.64
C LYS A 55 -7.34 7.95 17.71
N ASN A 56 -6.46 6.97 17.89
CA ASN A 56 -5.32 6.80 16.99
C ASN A 56 -5.76 6.36 15.60
N ARG A 57 -6.81 5.54 15.47
CA ARG A 57 -7.36 5.15 14.18
C ARG A 57 -7.94 6.36 13.46
N GLU A 58 -8.79 7.12 14.14
CA GLU A 58 -9.38 8.38 13.63
C GLU A 58 -8.31 9.31 13.06
N LYS A 59 -7.24 9.56 13.82
CA LYS A 59 -6.10 10.39 13.38
C LYS A 59 -5.42 9.93 12.09
N ASN A 60 -5.51 8.64 11.75
CA ASN A 60 -4.83 8.06 10.58
C ASN A 60 -5.81 7.56 9.51
N LEU A 61 -7.12 7.78 9.68
CA LEU A 61 -8.13 7.30 8.72
C LEU A 61 -7.93 7.90 7.33
N TYR A 62 -7.57 9.19 7.26
CA TYR A 62 -7.34 9.88 5.98
C TYR A 62 -6.19 9.25 5.19
N ILE A 63 -5.11 8.82 5.85
CA ILE A 63 -3.97 8.13 5.22
C ILE A 63 -4.41 6.80 4.62
N GLU A 64 -5.26 6.05 5.32
CA GLU A 64 -5.78 4.78 4.81
C GLU A 64 -6.70 5.03 3.61
N GLN A 65 -7.54 6.06 3.66
CA GLN A 65 -8.40 6.47 2.56
C GLN A 65 -7.58 6.83 1.31
N GLU A 66 -6.58 7.71 1.42
CA GLU A 66 -5.69 8.09 0.31
C GLU A 66 -4.98 6.88 -0.32
N ASN A 67 -4.56 5.93 0.52
CA ASN A 67 -3.94 4.68 0.04
C ASN A 67 -4.93 3.78 -0.71
N LEU A 68 -6.21 3.78 -0.33
CA LEU A 68 -7.26 3.03 -1.02
C LEU A 68 -7.65 3.72 -2.33
N ASP A 69 -7.82 5.03 -2.32
CA ASP A 69 -8.16 5.82 -3.50
C ASP A 69 -7.07 5.69 -4.58
N SER A 70 -5.79 5.74 -4.18
CA SER A 70 -4.65 5.51 -5.09
C SER A 70 -4.68 4.09 -5.69
N LYS A 71 -5.07 3.08 -4.91
CA LYS A 71 -5.23 1.70 -5.42
C LYS A 71 -6.38 1.58 -6.41
N ILE A 72 -7.50 2.26 -6.14
CA ILE A 72 -8.64 2.30 -7.07
C ILE A 72 -8.19 2.94 -8.38
N ALA A 73 -7.55 4.12 -8.34
CA ALA A 73 -7.04 4.81 -9.51
C ALA A 73 -6.07 3.93 -10.33
N PHE A 74 -5.17 3.21 -9.66
CA PHE A 74 -4.27 2.25 -10.32
C PHE A 74 -5.05 1.17 -11.08
N TYR A 75 -6.06 0.55 -10.47
CA TYR A 75 -6.86 -0.48 -11.14
C TYR A 75 -7.75 0.07 -12.25
N GLU A 76 -8.27 1.29 -12.11
CA GLU A 76 -8.98 1.97 -13.19
C GLU A 76 -8.07 2.21 -14.40
N ASN A 77 -6.82 2.60 -14.18
CA ASN A 77 -5.83 2.79 -15.25
C ASN A 77 -5.52 1.47 -15.96
N ILE A 78 -5.38 0.36 -15.21
CA ILE A 78 -5.26 -0.98 -15.81
C ILE A 78 -6.48 -1.31 -16.66
N GLN A 79 -7.68 -1.11 -16.13
CA GLN A 79 -8.92 -1.39 -16.86
C GLN A 79 -9.03 -0.56 -18.14
N HIS A 80 -8.62 0.71 -18.08
CA HIS A 80 -8.59 1.59 -19.24
C HIS A 80 -7.58 1.11 -20.29
N THR A 81 -6.36 0.79 -19.87
CA THR A 81 -5.31 0.23 -20.73
C THR A 81 -5.79 -1.04 -21.44
N ILE A 82 -6.49 -1.95 -20.73
CA ILE A 82 -7.07 -3.17 -21.33
C ILE A 82 -8.12 -2.83 -22.40
N LYS A 83 -8.95 -1.81 -22.17
CA LYS A 83 -10.01 -1.41 -23.10
C LYS A 83 -9.47 -0.75 -24.36
N GLU A 84 -8.36 -0.03 -24.25
CA GLU A 84 -7.73 0.67 -25.37
C GLU A 84 -6.77 -0.21 -26.16
N ALA A 85 -6.28 -1.31 -25.57
CA ALA A 85 -5.35 -2.23 -26.21
C ALA A 85 -5.92 -2.75 -27.54
N GLN A 86 -5.17 -2.53 -28.61
CA GLN A 86 -5.56 -2.98 -29.95
C GLN A 86 -5.02 -4.38 -30.28
N ASP A 87 -3.95 -4.80 -29.58
CA ASP A 87 -3.36 -6.12 -29.71
C ASP A 87 -3.27 -6.79 -28.33
N SER A 88 -3.58 -8.10 -28.32
CA SER A 88 -3.33 -9.01 -27.20
C SER A 88 -1.89 -8.96 -26.67
N TYR A 89 -0.91 -8.67 -27.53
CA TYR A 89 0.50 -8.54 -27.11
C TYR A 89 0.71 -7.36 -26.15
N GLU A 90 -0.06 -6.28 -26.28
CA GLU A 90 0.04 -5.10 -25.41
C GLU A 90 -0.42 -5.36 -23.97
N ILE A 91 -1.14 -6.46 -23.75
CA ILE A 91 -1.67 -6.84 -22.43
C ILE A 91 -1.20 -8.23 -22.00
N GLU A 92 -0.30 -8.87 -22.75
CA GLU A 92 0.16 -10.22 -22.47
C GLU A 92 0.77 -10.34 -21.05
N PHE A 93 1.44 -9.29 -20.58
CA PHE A 93 2.03 -9.24 -19.24
C PHE A 93 0.99 -9.24 -18.11
N LEU A 94 -0.27 -8.88 -18.37
CA LEU A 94 -1.38 -8.97 -17.41
C LEU A 94 -1.86 -10.40 -17.21
N ALA A 95 -1.63 -11.26 -18.20
CA ALA A 95 -2.06 -12.66 -18.23
C ALA A 95 -0.85 -13.56 -18.56
N PRO A 96 0.12 -13.71 -17.64
CA PRO A 96 1.34 -14.44 -17.91
C PRO A 96 1.04 -15.88 -18.36
N LYS A 97 1.64 -16.29 -19.49
CA LYS A 97 1.50 -17.63 -20.11
C LYS A 97 1.97 -18.80 -19.23
N ARG A 98 2.63 -18.54 -18.09
CA ARG A 98 3.17 -19.59 -17.22
C ARG A 98 2.12 -20.17 -16.27
N SER A 99 2.12 -21.49 -16.24
CA SER A 99 1.11 -22.37 -15.69
C SER A 99 0.73 -22.10 -14.24
N VAL A 100 -0.53 -22.39 -13.98
CA VAL A 100 -1.24 -22.41 -12.70
C VAL A 100 -0.54 -23.26 -11.61
N ALA A 101 0.54 -23.99 -11.93
CA ALA A 101 1.16 -25.01 -11.08
C ALA A 101 2.18 -24.50 -10.05
N THR A 102 2.79 -23.32 -10.23
CA THR A 102 3.69 -22.72 -9.22
C THR A 102 3.00 -21.65 -8.36
N LYS A 103 1.66 -21.58 -8.41
CA LYS A 103 0.81 -20.67 -7.62
C LYS A 103 0.76 -21.03 -6.11
N LYS A 104 1.87 -21.38 -5.47
CA LYS A 104 2.10 -20.80 -4.14
C LYS A 104 2.45 -19.35 -4.37
N LYS A 105 1.42 -18.56 -4.71
CA LYS A 105 1.44 -17.11 -4.58
C LYS A 105 1.82 -16.87 -3.12
N ALA A 106 3.11 -16.65 -2.86
CA ALA A 106 3.44 -15.62 -1.91
C ALA A 106 2.73 -14.39 -2.48
N LYS A 107 1.50 -14.15 -2.02
CA LYS A 107 0.89 -12.83 -2.17
C LYS A 107 1.96 -11.93 -1.61
N LEU A 108 2.74 -11.30 -2.49
CA LEU A 108 3.55 -10.19 -2.04
C LEU A 108 2.50 -9.24 -1.49
N LYS A 109 2.47 -9.11 -0.16
CA LYS A 109 1.45 -8.29 0.49
C LYS A 109 1.56 -6.83 0.03
N GLU A 110 2.70 -6.48 -0.55
CA GLU A 110 3.13 -5.14 -0.84
C GLU A 110 3.49 -5.05 -2.33
N GLY A 111 2.67 -4.33 -3.10
CA GLY A 111 2.82 -4.14 -4.55
C GLY A 111 2.09 -5.19 -5.42
N GLU A 112 2.09 -4.94 -6.73
CA GLU A 112 1.56 -5.83 -7.77
C GLU A 112 2.72 -6.36 -8.63
N LEU A 113 2.76 -7.68 -8.84
CA LEU A 113 3.87 -8.36 -9.53
C LEU A 113 3.46 -8.77 -10.94
N PHE A 114 4.24 -8.33 -11.92
CA PHE A 114 4.12 -8.67 -13.34
C PHE A 114 5.35 -9.46 -13.81
N TRP A 115 5.15 -10.23 -14.88
CA TRP A 115 6.22 -10.94 -15.59
C TRP A 115 6.29 -10.41 -17.01
N ILE A 116 7.44 -9.87 -17.39
CA ILE A 116 7.68 -9.27 -18.71
C ILE A 116 8.99 -9.85 -19.23
N ASP A 117 8.93 -10.58 -20.34
CA ASP A 117 10.08 -11.25 -20.96
C ASP A 117 10.91 -12.08 -19.94
N ASP A 118 10.24 -12.81 -19.05
CA ASP A 118 10.82 -13.58 -17.94
C ASP A 118 11.46 -12.79 -16.78
N TYR A 119 11.33 -11.46 -16.78
CA TYR A 119 11.73 -10.61 -15.66
C TYR A 119 10.56 -10.31 -14.73
N LYS A 120 10.86 -10.28 -13.42
CA LYS A 120 9.89 -9.86 -12.40
C LYS A 120 9.87 -8.35 -12.30
N VAL A 121 8.69 -7.78 -12.50
CA VAL A 121 8.45 -6.34 -12.41
C VAL A 121 7.44 -6.08 -11.31
N LEU A 122 7.83 -5.29 -10.32
CA LEU A 122 7.02 -4.99 -9.15
C LEU A 122 6.62 -3.53 -9.14
N ILE A 123 5.32 -3.27 -8.96
CA ILE A 123 4.76 -1.92 -9.01
C ILE A 123 4.05 -1.60 -7.70
N GLY A 124 4.32 -0.43 -7.14
CA GLY A 124 3.64 0.07 -5.95
C GLY A 124 2.36 0.80 -6.35
N ARG A 125 1.21 0.35 -5.82
CA ARG A 125 -0.11 0.90 -6.18
C ARG A 125 -0.52 2.13 -5.38
N ASN A 126 0.17 2.37 -4.28
CA ASN A 126 -0.06 3.50 -3.38
C ASN A 126 1.22 3.83 -2.60
N GLN A 127 1.18 4.89 -1.80
CA GLN A 127 2.34 5.35 -1.03
C GLN A 127 2.91 4.23 -0.13
N LYS A 128 2.05 3.52 0.60
CA LYS A 128 2.48 2.44 1.49
C LYS A 128 3.24 1.34 0.74
N GLU A 129 2.74 0.96 -0.43
CA GLU A 129 3.37 -0.06 -1.25
C GLU A 129 4.62 0.43 -1.95
N ASN A 130 4.66 1.68 -2.43
CA ASN A 130 5.86 2.31 -2.98
C ASN A 130 7.03 2.22 -1.98
N ILE A 131 6.79 2.58 -0.71
CA ILE A 131 7.79 2.47 0.35
C ILE A 131 8.24 1.02 0.56
N ALA A 132 7.29 0.10 0.61
CA ALA A 132 7.56 -1.31 0.83
C ALA A 132 8.41 -1.93 -0.28
N ILE A 133 8.05 -1.73 -1.54
CA ILE A 133 8.80 -2.28 -2.67
C ILE A 133 10.21 -1.69 -2.75
N LEU A 134 10.36 -0.40 -2.42
CA LEU A 134 11.65 0.25 -2.33
C LEU A 134 12.49 -0.36 -1.20
N LYS A 135 11.91 -0.72 -0.05
CA LYS A 135 12.65 -1.36 1.04
C LYS A 135 13.03 -2.80 0.74
N MET A 136 12.22 -3.52 -0.04
CA MET A 136 12.46 -4.92 -0.41
C MET A 136 13.48 -5.07 -1.54
N ALA A 137 13.56 -4.10 -2.45
CA ALA A 137 14.42 -4.15 -3.63
C ALA A 137 15.92 -4.25 -3.28
N LYS A 138 16.67 -5.05 -4.03
CA LYS A 138 18.11 -5.23 -3.87
C LYS A 138 18.86 -4.06 -4.48
N ALA A 139 20.10 -3.83 -4.02
CA ALA A 139 20.95 -2.71 -4.46
C ALA A 139 21.13 -2.57 -5.99
N ASN A 140 21.17 -3.69 -6.72
CA ASN A 140 21.36 -3.72 -8.18
C ASN A 140 20.06 -3.92 -8.98
N ASP A 141 18.90 -3.98 -8.30
CA ASP A 141 17.62 -3.93 -9.00
C ASP A 141 17.45 -2.55 -9.66
N ILE A 142 16.67 -2.47 -10.73
CA ILE A 142 16.40 -1.20 -11.38
C ILE A 142 15.12 -0.60 -10.83
N TRP A 143 15.20 0.66 -10.44
CA TRP A 143 14.07 1.48 -10.06
C TRP A 143 13.67 2.38 -11.22
N MET A 144 12.37 2.58 -11.41
CA MET A 144 11.80 3.51 -12.39
C MET A 144 10.66 4.34 -11.78
N HIS A 145 10.49 5.58 -12.26
CA HIS A 145 9.43 6.51 -11.87
C HIS A 145 9.25 7.61 -12.93
N ILE A 146 8.05 8.18 -13.05
CA ILE A 146 7.78 9.25 -14.01
C ILE A 146 8.33 10.57 -13.47
N ARG A 147 9.22 11.22 -14.23
CA ARG A 147 9.86 12.46 -13.81
C ARG A 147 8.81 13.54 -13.49
N ASP A 148 9.01 14.21 -12.36
CA ASP A 148 8.24 15.36 -11.87
C ASP A 148 6.72 15.14 -11.74
N ILE A 149 6.26 13.89 -11.79
CA ILE A 149 4.84 13.53 -11.71
C ILE A 149 4.62 12.48 -10.60
N PRO A 150 3.70 12.72 -9.65
CA PRO A 150 3.30 11.69 -8.69
C PRO A 150 2.79 10.44 -9.41
N SER A 151 3.46 9.32 -9.21
CA SER A 151 3.18 8.09 -9.95
C SER A 151 3.60 6.84 -9.16
N SER A 152 3.27 5.66 -9.68
CA SER A 152 3.75 4.40 -9.11
C SER A 152 5.28 4.31 -9.17
N HIS A 153 5.88 3.78 -8.10
CA HIS A 153 7.26 3.33 -8.16
C HIS A 153 7.30 1.94 -8.77
N LEU A 154 8.31 1.69 -9.61
CA LEU A 154 8.49 0.40 -10.26
C LEU A 154 9.88 -0.15 -9.96
N ILE A 155 9.96 -1.46 -9.73
CA ILE A 155 11.21 -2.19 -9.54
C ILE A 155 11.29 -3.36 -10.53
N ILE A 156 12.34 -3.41 -11.33
CA ILE A 156 12.72 -4.60 -12.11
C ILE A 156 13.73 -5.39 -11.28
N MET A 157 13.35 -6.60 -10.88
CA MET A 157 14.25 -7.50 -10.17
C MET A 157 15.24 -8.07 -11.19
N THR A 158 16.51 -7.72 -11.05
CA THR A 158 17.51 -8.10 -12.07
C THR A 158 18.07 -9.49 -11.83
N ASP A 159 18.12 -9.94 -10.57
CA ASP A 159 18.78 -11.18 -10.15
C ASP A 159 20.19 -11.35 -10.79
N LYS A 160 20.92 -10.23 -10.95
CA LYS A 160 22.25 -10.11 -11.58
C LYS A 160 22.31 -10.31 -13.10
N GLN A 161 21.18 -10.27 -13.78
CA GLN A 161 21.11 -10.35 -15.24
C GLN A 161 21.27 -8.95 -15.87
N ASN A 162 21.80 -8.90 -17.09
CA ASN A 162 21.71 -7.71 -17.92
C ASN A 162 20.27 -7.55 -18.42
N LEU A 163 19.79 -6.31 -18.50
CA LEU A 163 18.46 -5.98 -18.98
C LEU A 163 18.54 -5.52 -20.44
N PRO A 164 17.79 -6.13 -21.37
CA PRO A 164 17.65 -5.63 -22.73
C PRO A 164 17.00 -4.25 -22.75
N ASP A 165 17.40 -3.39 -23.69
CA ASP A 165 16.81 -2.05 -23.84
C ASP A 165 15.32 -2.12 -24.20
N GLU A 166 14.91 -3.14 -24.95
CA GLU A 166 13.49 -3.37 -25.28
C GLU A 166 12.63 -3.64 -24.04
N LEU A 167 13.15 -4.42 -23.08
CA LEU A 167 12.49 -4.64 -21.80
C LEU A 167 12.35 -3.32 -21.04
N MET A 168 13.41 -2.51 -21.00
CA MET A 168 13.38 -1.20 -20.33
C MET A 168 12.29 -0.29 -20.91
N GLN A 169 12.12 -0.30 -22.24
CA GLN A 169 11.06 0.43 -22.92
C GLN A 169 9.65 -0.08 -22.57
N LYS A 170 9.44 -1.41 -22.58
CA LYS A 170 8.15 -2.03 -22.21
C LYS A 170 7.76 -1.67 -20.78
N VAL A 171 8.70 -1.74 -19.86
CA VAL A 171 8.48 -1.43 -18.45
C VAL A 171 8.26 0.07 -18.22
N ALA A 172 8.96 0.94 -18.93
CA ALA A 172 8.72 2.39 -18.89
C ALA A 172 7.30 2.73 -19.41
N LYS A 173 6.88 2.12 -20.52
CA LYS A 173 5.51 2.25 -21.05
C LYS A 173 4.48 1.85 -19.98
N LEU A 174 4.70 0.70 -19.34
CA LEU A 174 3.84 0.21 -18.26
C LEU A 174 3.72 1.19 -17.08
N CYS A 175 4.84 1.82 -16.69
CA CYS A 175 4.85 2.82 -15.61
C CYS A 175 3.93 4.01 -15.94
N VAL A 176 3.97 4.48 -17.19
CA VAL A 176 3.11 5.56 -17.70
C VAL A 176 1.66 5.11 -17.76
N ASP A 177 1.37 3.99 -18.42
CA ASP A 177 0.00 3.51 -18.62
C ASP A 177 -0.75 3.26 -17.32
N PHE A 178 -0.05 2.81 -16.28
CA PHE A 178 -0.66 2.51 -14.99
C PHE A 178 -0.77 3.70 -14.05
N SER A 179 -0.07 4.80 -14.36
CA SER A 179 -0.07 6.00 -13.52
C SER A 179 -0.86 7.16 -14.14
N ILE A 180 -0.93 7.24 -15.47
CA ILE A 180 -1.45 8.39 -16.20
C ILE A 180 -2.53 7.98 -17.20
N LYS A 181 -3.67 8.67 -17.15
CA LYS A 181 -4.78 8.49 -18.10
C LYS A 181 -4.60 9.31 -19.38
N ASN A 182 -4.07 10.53 -19.26
CA ASN A 182 -4.01 11.47 -20.37
C ASN A 182 -2.94 11.10 -21.40
N ALA A 183 -3.22 11.38 -22.67
CA ALA A 183 -2.22 11.31 -23.73
C ALA A 183 -1.14 12.38 -23.55
N GLY A 184 0.08 12.09 -23.99
CA GLY A 184 1.21 13.00 -23.85
C GLY A 184 2.57 12.33 -24.03
N ASN A 185 3.62 13.14 -23.87
CA ASN A 185 4.99 12.64 -23.80
C ASN A 185 5.45 12.70 -22.34
N TYR A 186 5.88 11.56 -21.82
CA TYR A 186 6.28 11.39 -20.43
C TYR A 186 7.73 10.94 -20.38
N GLU A 187 8.49 11.56 -19.48
CA GLU A 187 9.87 11.17 -19.20
C GLU A 187 9.87 10.21 -18.01
N VAL A 188 10.44 9.02 -18.20
CA VAL A 188 10.57 8.00 -17.17
C VAL A 188 12.04 7.90 -16.78
N ASP A 189 12.33 8.24 -15.53
CA ASP A 189 13.66 8.11 -14.98
C ASP A 189 13.90 6.72 -14.44
N TYR A 190 15.11 6.21 -14.64
CA TYR A 190 15.52 4.94 -14.09
C TYR A 190 16.96 4.95 -13.61
N THR A 191 17.21 4.24 -12.51
CA THR A 191 18.55 4.06 -11.94
C THR A 191 18.61 2.76 -11.14
N LYS A 192 19.81 2.36 -10.68
CA LYS A 192 19.92 1.25 -9.74
C LYS A 192 19.34 1.64 -8.40
N ARG A 193 18.64 0.73 -7.73
CA ARG A 193 18.01 0.97 -6.44
C ARG A 193 18.96 1.55 -5.39
N LYS A 194 20.24 1.17 -5.38
CA LYS A 194 21.26 1.73 -4.45
C LYS A 194 21.48 3.24 -4.58
N PHE A 195 21.09 3.83 -5.71
CA PHE A 195 21.14 5.26 -6.01
C PHE A 195 19.83 5.98 -5.68
N VAL A 196 18.90 5.31 -5.00
CA VAL A 196 17.60 5.88 -4.59
C VAL A 196 17.56 5.95 -3.07
N LYS A 197 17.24 7.12 -2.51
CA LYS A 197 17.11 7.34 -1.08
C LYS A 197 15.70 7.83 -0.76
N ILE A 198 14.99 7.06 0.08
CA ILE A 198 13.68 7.46 0.58
C ILE A 198 13.86 8.66 1.52
N GLN A 199 13.09 9.71 1.29
CA GLN A 199 13.05 10.91 2.13
C GLN A 199 11.83 10.82 3.05
N GLU A 200 10.76 11.53 2.71
CA GLU A 200 9.49 11.53 3.43
C GLU A 200 8.41 10.80 2.63
N GLY A 201 7.66 9.93 3.30
CA GLY A 201 6.66 9.10 2.63
C GLY A 201 7.29 8.24 1.53
N ALA A 202 6.70 8.27 0.33
CA ALA A 202 7.25 7.63 -0.86
C ALA A 202 8.12 8.55 -1.72
N ASN A 203 8.41 9.78 -1.26
CA ASN A 203 9.28 10.69 -2.01
C ASN A 203 10.73 10.19 -1.93
N VAL A 204 11.42 10.27 -3.07
CA VAL A 204 12.78 9.78 -3.19
C VAL A 204 13.70 10.86 -3.78
N GLN A 205 14.94 10.86 -3.30
CA GLN A 205 16.05 11.51 -3.97
C GLN A 205 16.83 10.42 -4.71
N TYR A 206 17.21 10.67 -5.96
CA TYR A 206 17.94 9.70 -6.77
C TYR A 206 19.04 10.33 -7.61
N ASP A 207 20.09 9.56 -7.86
CA ASP A 207 21.25 9.97 -8.65
C ASP A 207 21.58 8.96 -9.76
N LYS A 208 22.50 9.36 -10.66
CA LYS A 208 23.02 8.52 -11.75
C LYS A 208 21.93 7.86 -12.60
N TYR A 209 20.86 8.61 -12.83
CA TYR A 209 19.72 8.16 -13.60
C TYR A 209 19.93 8.35 -15.10
N LYS A 210 19.13 7.63 -15.86
CA LYS A 210 18.91 7.82 -17.28
C LYS A 210 17.41 7.99 -17.51
N THR A 211 17.07 8.56 -18.66
CA THR A 211 15.69 8.89 -19.02
C THR A 211 15.24 8.06 -20.21
N ILE A 212 13.99 7.61 -20.20
CA ILE A 212 13.29 7.06 -21.37
C ILE A 212 12.09 7.95 -21.64
N VAL A 213 11.91 8.38 -22.90
CA VAL A 213 10.72 9.14 -23.30
C VAL A 213 9.67 8.18 -23.82
N ILE A 214 8.49 8.23 -23.22
CA ILE A 214 7.32 7.43 -23.60
C ILE A 214 6.24 8.35 -24.15
N LYS A 215 5.78 8.03 -25.36
CA LYS A 215 4.61 8.67 -25.97
C LYS A 215 3.37 7.82 -25.66
N LYS A 216 2.42 8.38 -24.92
CA LYS A 216 1.09 7.80 -24.69
C LYS A 216 0.11 8.43 -25.67
N GLY A 217 -0.56 7.59 -26.45
CA GLY A 217 -1.56 7.94 -27.45
C GLY A 217 -2.94 8.19 -26.86
#